data_AF-A0A6M1RLL6-F1
#
_entry.id   AF-A0A6M1RLL6-F1
#
_cell.length_a   1.000
_cell.length_b   1.000
_cell.length_c   1.000
_cell.angle_alpha   90.00
_cell.angle_beta   90.00
_cell.angle_gamma   90.00
#
_symmetry.space_group_name_H-M   'P 1'
#
loop_
_entity.id
_entity.type
_entity.pdbx_description
1 polymer ?
#
loop_
_entity_poly.entity_id
_entity_poly.type
_entity_poly.pdbx_seq_one_letter_code
_entity_poly.pdbx_strand_id
1 'polypeptide(L)' 'MTKSELRNLYSQQMLVEAVVEPSLSSDGWIVEFRHARGGLVPLTDGNGIEQCFGDVDMATENALDVGFHQVRIVDS' A
#
# COMPACT_ATOMS: atom_id res chain seq x y z
N MET A 1 -3.42 4.56 6.24
CA MET A 1 -4.80 4.91 5.82
C MET A 1 -5.53 3.64 5.44
N THR A 2 -6.82 3.58 5.73
CA THR A 2 -7.65 2.42 5.37
C THR A 2 -7.77 2.29 3.84
N LYS A 3 -8.07 1.07 3.38
CA LYS A 3 -8.28 0.78 1.95
C LYS A 3 -9.32 1.71 1.29
N SER A 4 -10.40 2.03 2.01
CA SER A 4 -11.45 2.93 1.50
C SER A 4 -10.96 4.37 1.34
N GLU A 5 -10.15 4.87 2.28
CA GLU A 5 -9.55 6.20 2.17
C GLU A 5 -8.53 6.28 1.03
N LEU A 6 -7.74 5.21 0.85
CA LEU A 6 -6.78 5.11 -0.25
C LEU A 6 -7.47 5.08 -1.61
N ARG A 7 -8.60 4.37 -1.75
CA ARG A 7 -9.44 4.42 -2.96
C ARG A 7 -9.90 5.84 -3.27
N ASN A 8 -10.35 6.58 -2.26
CA ASN A 8 -10.74 7.97 -2.43
C ASN A 8 -9.57 8.82 -2.92
N LEU A 9 -8.39 8.71 -2.31
CA LEU A 9 -7.19 9.44 -2.76
C LEU A 9 -6.78 9.05 -4.19
N TYR A 10 -6.83 7.77 -4.53
CA TYR A 10 -6.51 7.29 -5.89
C TYR A 10 -7.47 7.88 -6.93
N SER A 11 -8.79 7.87 -6.67
CA SER A 11 -9.78 8.46 -7.57
C SER A 11 -9.59 9.98 -7.78
N GLN A 12 -9.00 10.65 -6.80
CA GLN A 12 -8.65 12.08 -6.85
C GLN A 12 -7.27 12.33 -7.48
N GLN A 13 -6.62 11.29 -8.00
CA GLN A 13 -5.29 11.35 -8.63
C GLN A 13 -4.20 11.82 -7.64
N MET A 14 -4.39 11.54 -6.34
CA MET A 14 -3.47 11.92 -5.27
C MET A 14 -2.45 10.83 -4.92
N LEU A 15 -2.61 9.62 -5.45
CA LEU A 15 -1.64 8.52 -5.32
C LEU A 15 -1.08 8.19 -6.71
N VAL A 16 0.25 8.09 -6.82
CA VAL A 16 0.94 7.96 -8.12
C VAL A 16 1.67 6.63 -8.30
N GLU A 17 1.93 5.91 -7.22
CA GLU A 17 2.62 4.62 -7.23
C GLU A 17 2.15 3.79 -6.03
N ALA A 18 1.94 2.49 -6.25
CA ALA A 18 1.79 1.51 -5.19
C ALA A 18 3.08 0.70 -5.06
N VAL A 19 3.57 0.56 -3.84
CA VAL A 19 4.83 -0.09 -3.49
C VAL A 19 4.52 -1.24 -2.55
N VAL A 20 5.09 -2.41 -2.85
CA VAL A 20 5.04 -3.59 -2.00
C VAL A 20 6.47 -3.86 -1.55
N GLU A 21 6.70 -3.92 -0.24
CA GLU A 21 8.04 -4.10 0.33
C GLU A 21 8.01 -4.95 1.61
N PRO A 22 9.11 -5.62 1.99
CA PRO A 22 9.20 -6.35 3.24
C PRO A 22 8.95 -5.44 4.44
N SER A 23 8.20 -5.93 5.42
CA SER A 23 8.02 -5.20 6.68
C SER A 23 9.34 -5.12 7.43
N LEU A 24 9.64 -3.95 7.99
CA LEU A 24 10.81 -3.75 8.85
C LEU A 24 10.62 -4.26 10.28
N SER A 25 9.37 -4.52 10.68
CA SER A 25 9.00 -4.80 12.07
C SER A 25 8.37 -6.18 12.28
N SER A 26 8.09 -6.89 11.20
CA SER A 26 7.44 -8.20 11.22
C SER A 26 7.91 -9.03 10.04
N ASP A 27 7.76 -10.35 10.13
CA ASP A 27 7.91 -11.21 8.96
C ASP A 27 6.68 -11.02 8.05
N GLY A 28 6.90 -10.54 6.83
CA GLY A 28 5.84 -10.33 5.84
C GLY A 28 6.07 -9.11 4.95
N TRP A 29 5.02 -8.69 4.26
CA TRP A 29 5.02 -7.63 3.26
C TRP A 29 4.00 -6.55 3.60
N ILE A 30 4.36 -5.30 3.37
CA ILE A 30 3.49 -4.14 3.56
C ILE A 30 3.17 -3.48 2.22
N VAL A 31 2.14 -2.64 2.22
CA VAL A 31 1.77 -1.84 1.05
C VAL A 31 1.83 -0.37 1.42
N GLU A 32 2.61 0.39 0.64
CA GLU A 32 2.66 1.84 0.74
C GLU A 32 2.30 2.50 -0.58
N PHE A 33 1.74 3.71 -0.51
CA PHE A 33 1.38 4.48 -1.69
C PHE A 33 2.13 5.80 -1.72
N ARG A 34 2.77 6.09 -2.85
CA ARG A 34 3.41 7.39 -3.06
C ARG A 34 2.33 8.43 -3.30
N HIS A 35 2.30 9.44 -2.46
CA HIS A 35 1.39 10.56 -2.63
C HIS A 35 1.93 11.55 -3.67
N ALA A 36 1.05 12.19 -4.45
CA ALA A 36 1.41 13.12 -5.52
C ALA A 36 2.21 14.34 -5.04
N ARG A 37 2.06 14.70 -3.76
CA ARG A 37 2.84 15.77 -3.10
C ARG A 37 4.16 15.28 -2.48
N GLY A 38 4.55 14.04 -2.73
CA GLY A 38 5.65 13.36 -2.05
C GLY A 38 5.20 12.69 -0.75
N GLY A 39 6.08 11.86 -0.20
CA GLY A 39 5.80 11.02 0.96
C GLY A 39 5.13 9.69 0.62
N LEU A 40 5.10 8.81 1.60
CA LEU A 40 4.48 7.49 1.55
C LEU A 40 3.27 7.47 2.49
N VAL A 41 2.23 6.78 2.05
CA VAL A 41 1.00 6.58 2.80
C VAL A 41 0.82 5.08 2.97
N PRO A 42 1.05 4.51 4.16
CA PRO A 42 0.93 3.08 4.37
C PRO A 42 -0.54 2.63 4.37
N LEU A 43 -0.79 1.42 3.90
CA LEU A 43 -2.06 0.74 4.10
C LEU A 43 -2.18 0.33 5.57
N THR A 44 -3.24 0.80 6.23
CA THR A 44 -3.50 0.50 7.64
C THR A 44 -4.86 -0.14 7.82
N ASP A 45 -5.08 -0.73 8.98
CA ASP A 45 -6.42 -1.07 9.46
C ASP A 45 -7.17 0.20 9.94
N GLY A 46 -8.37 0.02 10.49
CA GLY A 46 -9.19 1.10 11.04
C GLY A 46 -8.63 1.76 12.31
N ASN A 47 -7.64 1.15 12.96
CA ASN A 47 -6.94 1.70 14.13
C ASN A 47 -5.67 2.46 13.75
N GLY A 48 -5.32 2.52 12.45
CA GLY A 48 -4.10 3.13 11.96
C GLY A 48 -2.86 2.24 12.09
N ILE A 49 -3.04 0.95 12.38
CA ILE A 49 -1.94 -0.02 12.41
C ILE A 49 -1.66 -0.48 10.99
N GLU A 50 -0.39 -0.46 10.58
CA GLU A 50 0.04 -0.94 9.27
C GLU A 50 -0.36 -2.40 9.06
N GLN A 51 -0.92 -2.70 7.89
CA GLN A 51 -1.25 -4.06 7.53
C GLN A 51 -0.01 -4.76 6.99
N CYS A 52 0.34 -5.88 7.61
CA CYS A 52 1.38 -6.78 7.16
C CYS A 52 0.73 -8.08 6.64
N PHE A 53 1.14 -8.49 5.45
CA PHE A 53 0.64 -9.65 4.72
C PHE A 53 1.68 -10.76 4.72
N GLY A 54 1.22 -12.01 4.68
CA GLY A 54 2.13 -13.17 4.76
C GLY A 54 3.06 -13.32 3.55
N ASP A 55 2.64 -12.83 2.39
CA ASP A 55 3.41 -12.91 1.14
C ASP A 55 3.16 -11.69 0.23
N VAL A 56 3.99 -11.61 -0.81
CA VAL A 56 3.99 -10.53 -1.80
C VAL A 56 2.72 -10.51 -2.65
N ASP A 57 2.09 -11.66 -2.89
CA ASP A 57 0.90 -11.79 -3.72
C ASP A 57 -0.31 -11.20 -2.99
N MET A 58 -0.49 -11.54 -1.71
CA MET A 58 -1.52 -10.97 -0.84
C MET A 58 -1.38 -9.44 -0.71
N ALA A 59 -0.16 -8.94 -0.52
CA ALA A 59 0.11 -7.50 -0.48
C ALA A 59 -0.25 -6.84 -1.82
N THR A 60 0.14 -7.46 -2.94
CA THR A 60 -0.16 -6.98 -4.29
C THR A 60 -1.66 -6.92 -4.53
N GLU A 61 -2.43 -7.97 -4.24
CA GLU A 61 -3.89 -7.97 -4.38
C GLU A 61 -4.54 -6.82 -3.61
N ASN A 62 -4.07 -6.56 -2.39
CA ASN A 62 -4.57 -5.45 -1.57
C ASN A 62 -4.25 -4.07 -2.13
N ALA A 63 -3.12 -3.92 -2.83
CA ALA A 63 -2.78 -2.70 -3.55
C ALA A 63 -3.63 -2.51 -4.82
N LEU A 64 -3.86 -3.59 -5.58
CA LEU A 64 -4.70 -3.56 -6.78
C LEU A 64 -6.16 -3.25 -6.44
N ASP A 65 -6.64 -3.75 -5.31
CA ASP A 65 -7.94 -3.43 -4.74
C ASP A 65 -8.18 -1.92 -4.52
N VAL A 66 -7.12 -1.12 -4.34
CA VAL A 66 -7.21 0.35 -4.22
C VAL A 66 -7.50 1.02 -5.57
N GLY A 67 -7.21 0.34 -6.69
CA GLY A 67 -7.46 0.81 -8.05
C GLY A 67 -6.22 0.86 -8.95
N PHE A 68 -5.05 0.51 -8.42
CA PHE A 68 -3.83 0.37 -9.21
C PHE A 68 -3.89 -0.89 -10.08
N HIS A 69 -3.21 -0.85 -11.23
CA HIS A 69 -3.12 -2.00 -12.14
C HIS A 69 -1.74 -2.69 -12.09
N GLN A 70 -0.81 -2.10 -11.35
CA GLN A 70 0.55 -2.60 -11.15
C GLN A 70 1.09 -2.08 -9.82
N VAL A 71 2.05 -2.81 -9.26
CA VAL A 71 2.81 -2.41 -8.07
C VAL A 71 4.31 -2.48 -8.39
N ARG A 72 5.10 -1.65 -7.71
CA ARG A 72 6.55 -1.84 -7.64
C ARG A 72 6.87 -2.72 -6.45
N ILE A 73 7.50 -3.86 -6.69
CA ILE A 73 8.03 -4.72 -5.64
C ILE A 73 9.45 -4.26 -5.33
N VAL A 74 9.72 -3.98 -4.05
CA VAL A 74 11.07 -3.77 -3.54
C VAL A 74 11.49 -5.08 -2.87
N ASP A 75 12.45 -5.76 -3.46
CA ASP A 75 13.11 -6.92 -2.86
C ASP A 75 14.57 -6.52 -2.61
N SER A 76 15.05 -6.75 -1.40
CA SER A 76 16.37 -6.30 -0.91
C SER A 76 17.48 -7.29 -1.21
#